data_AF-A0A0K2JEQ0-F1
#
_entry.id   AF-A0A0K2JEQ0-F1
#
_cell.length_a   1.000
_cell.length_b   1.000
_cell.length_c   1.000
_cell.angle_alpha   90.00
_cell.angle_beta   90.00
_cell.angle_gamma   90.00
#
_symmetry.space_group_name_H-M   'P 1'
#
loop_
_entity.id
_entity.type
_entity.pdbx_description
1 polymer ?
#
loop_
_entity_poly.entity_id
_entity_poly.type
_entity_poly.pdbx_seq_one_letter_code
_entity_poly.pdbx_strand_id
1 'polypeptide(L)'
;MDFLQDSYSTGVVYDKPSSSFFSFYQMWDSWKNTYMVKKFYDVKKENFLNDLTDFIYAFAVKYNMYDVSKKIVDNVGRYKENRYPRVKLKQDNWKLIPRDNDVLVPPKVIDSTDKNKYVKEDDRKYIVIYPYLIQQWNIIKTDTKNINNTLAWSSKAIIYYWDGVGEPQLPTINENTGEITDWNTYQQNFVKEFINFSLIAVLQENIRVQ
;
A
#
# COMPACT_ATOMS: atom_id res chain seq x y z
N MET A 1 -13.01 -10.23 -24.06
CA MET A 1 -12.83 -11.08 -22.88
C MET A 1 -13.89 -10.67 -21.89
N ASP A 2 -14.87 -11.55 -21.73
CA ASP A 2 -16.09 -11.32 -20.98
C ASP A 2 -15.82 -11.27 -19.49
N PHE A 3 -16.16 -10.14 -18.86
CA PHE A 3 -16.29 -9.99 -17.40
C PHE A 3 -17.09 -11.15 -16.77
N LEU A 4 -18.00 -11.73 -17.55
CA LEU A 4 -18.89 -12.83 -17.16
C LEU A 4 -18.23 -14.22 -17.13
N GLN A 5 -17.09 -14.43 -17.79
CA GLN A 5 -16.53 -15.79 -17.92
C GLN A 5 -15.43 -16.08 -16.89
N ASP A 6 -14.59 -15.11 -16.56
CA ASP A 6 -13.43 -15.34 -15.68
C ASP A 6 -13.71 -15.08 -14.19
N SER A 7 -14.76 -14.33 -13.85
CA SER A 7 -15.10 -14.03 -12.44
C SER A 7 -16.15 -14.96 -11.82
N TYR A 8 -16.70 -15.92 -12.59
CA TYR A 8 -17.83 -16.77 -12.17
C TYR A 8 -17.56 -18.28 -12.32
N SER A 9 -16.31 -18.73 -12.13
CA SER A 9 -15.91 -20.15 -12.21
C SER A 9 -16.35 -20.98 -10.99
N THR A 10 -17.63 -20.89 -10.60
CA THR A 10 -18.25 -21.74 -9.57
C THR A 10 -19.40 -22.61 -10.12
N GLY A 11 -19.69 -22.54 -11.42
CA GLY A 11 -20.74 -23.37 -12.03
C GLY A 11 -22.18 -22.96 -11.67
N VAL A 12 -22.36 -21.81 -11.02
CA VAL A 12 -23.66 -21.19 -10.75
C VAL A 12 -23.86 -20.03 -11.73
N VAL A 13 -24.92 -20.08 -12.53
CA VAL A 13 -25.30 -18.99 -13.46
C VAL A 13 -25.80 -17.82 -12.62
N TYR A 14 -24.92 -16.89 -12.27
CA TYR A 14 -25.34 -15.65 -11.62
C TYR A 14 -25.96 -14.71 -12.65
N ASP A 15 -27.07 -14.07 -12.27
CA ASP A 15 -27.61 -12.92 -12.99
C ASP A 15 -26.54 -11.84 -13.19
N LYS A 16 -26.71 -11.00 -14.22
CA LYS A 16 -25.85 -9.84 -14.48
C LYS A 16 -25.57 -9.05 -13.19
N PRO A 17 -24.36 -8.47 -13.02
CA PRO A 17 -24.05 -7.63 -11.87
C PRO A 17 -25.06 -6.49 -11.71
N SER A 18 -25.20 -5.99 -10.49
CA SER A 18 -26.03 -4.81 -10.25
C SER A 18 -25.55 -3.63 -11.12
N SER A 19 -26.49 -2.83 -11.63
CA SER A 19 -26.18 -1.70 -12.52
C SER A 19 -25.23 -0.69 -11.88
N SER A 20 -25.37 -0.48 -10.57
CA SER A 20 -24.49 0.36 -9.76
C SER A 20 -23.07 -0.21 -9.71
N PHE A 21 -22.89 -1.48 -9.33
CA PHE A 21 -21.56 -2.11 -9.28
C PHE A 21 -20.90 -2.19 -10.66
N PHE A 22 -21.67 -2.54 -11.69
CA PHE A 22 -21.18 -2.62 -13.06
C PHE A 22 -20.63 -1.29 -13.57
N SER A 23 -21.27 -0.17 -13.18
CA SER A 23 -20.81 1.17 -13.53
C SER A 23 -19.42 1.48 -12.92
N PHE A 24 -19.16 1.08 -11.66
CA PHE A 24 -17.81 1.21 -11.06
C PHE A 24 -16.77 0.37 -11.81
N TYR A 25 -17.11 -0.87 -12.19
CA TYR A 25 -16.22 -1.72 -12.98
C TYR A 25 -15.84 -1.08 -14.33
N GLN A 26 -16.84 -0.59 -15.07
CA GLN A 26 -16.62 0.05 -16.37
C GLN A 26 -15.77 1.31 -16.25
N MET A 27 -16.02 2.14 -15.24
CA MET A 27 -15.32 3.42 -15.05
C MET A 27 -14.01 3.30 -14.25
N TRP A 28 -13.60 2.09 -13.84
CA TRP A 28 -12.51 1.88 -12.89
C TRP A 28 -11.21 2.59 -13.26
N ASP A 29 -10.83 2.60 -14.54
CA ASP A 29 -9.57 3.21 -14.97
C ASP A 29 -9.53 4.73 -14.79
N SER A 30 -10.69 5.39 -14.87
CA SER A 30 -10.83 6.80 -14.56
C SER A 30 -10.82 6.99 -13.03
N TRP A 31 -11.66 6.25 -12.33
CA TRP A 31 -11.89 6.42 -10.89
C TRP A 31 -10.64 6.15 -10.05
N LYS A 32 -9.85 5.12 -10.38
CA LYS A 32 -8.64 4.77 -9.62
C LYS A 32 -7.57 5.87 -9.63
N ASN A 33 -7.59 6.72 -10.66
CA ASN A 33 -6.68 7.86 -10.77
C ASN A 33 -7.31 9.10 -10.11
N THR A 34 -8.57 9.42 -10.43
CA THR A 34 -9.31 10.56 -9.86
C THR A 34 -9.32 10.52 -8.33
N TYR A 35 -9.59 9.35 -7.76
CA TYR A 35 -9.66 9.16 -6.31
C TYR A 35 -8.36 8.62 -5.71
N MET A 36 -7.27 8.62 -6.48
CA MET A 36 -5.92 8.23 -6.05
C MET A 36 -5.81 6.82 -5.46
N VAL A 37 -6.78 5.92 -5.72
CA VAL A 37 -6.73 4.53 -5.22
C VAL A 37 -5.43 3.84 -5.65
N LYS A 38 -4.98 4.06 -6.89
CA LYS A 38 -3.74 3.47 -7.42
C LYS A 38 -2.49 3.83 -6.60
N LYS A 39 -2.50 4.93 -5.83
CA LYS A 39 -1.40 5.29 -4.91
C LYS A 39 -1.33 4.35 -3.71
N PHE A 40 -2.45 3.79 -3.29
CA PHE A 40 -2.54 2.92 -2.11
C PHE A 40 -2.58 1.44 -2.48
N TYR A 41 -3.25 1.08 -3.57
CA TYR A 41 -3.42 -0.31 -3.99
C TYR A 41 -3.78 -0.39 -5.48
N ASP A 42 -3.34 -1.45 -6.15
CA ASP A 42 -3.65 -1.67 -7.56
C ASP A 42 -4.73 -2.75 -7.69
N VAL A 43 -6.00 -2.32 -7.73
CA VAL A 43 -7.13 -3.25 -7.82
C VAL A 43 -7.14 -3.92 -9.19
N LYS A 44 -7.07 -5.26 -9.15
CA LYS A 44 -7.06 -6.20 -10.27
C LYS A 44 -8.45 -6.37 -10.84
N LYS A 45 -8.61 -6.14 -12.15
CA LYS A 45 -9.92 -6.26 -12.81
C LYS A 45 -10.39 -7.71 -12.93
N GLU A 46 -9.47 -8.67 -12.94
CA GLU A 46 -9.76 -10.10 -13.08
C GLU A 46 -10.59 -10.63 -11.90
N ASN A 47 -10.42 -10.04 -10.71
CA ASN A 47 -11.16 -10.40 -9.50
C ASN A 47 -11.74 -9.14 -8.82
N PHE A 48 -12.33 -8.26 -9.64
CA PHE A 48 -12.60 -6.87 -9.25
C PHE A 48 -13.38 -6.72 -7.95
N LEU A 49 -14.49 -7.46 -7.76
CA LEU A 49 -15.30 -7.35 -6.54
C LEU A 49 -14.50 -7.69 -5.28
N ASN A 50 -13.84 -8.85 -5.30
CA ASN A 50 -13.09 -9.31 -4.14
C ASN A 50 -11.90 -8.39 -3.86
N ASP A 51 -11.14 -8.04 -4.89
CA ASP A 51 -9.93 -7.24 -4.74
C ASP A 51 -10.24 -5.78 -4.33
N LEU A 52 -11.34 -5.22 -4.85
CA LEU A 52 -11.84 -3.92 -4.42
C LEU A 52 -12.32 -3.95 -2.97
N THR A 53 -13.08 -4.98 -2.58
CA THR A 53 -13.57 -5.13 -1.20
C THR A 53 -12.40 -5.31 -0.23
N ASP A 54 -11.42 -6.13 -0.58
CA ASP A 54 -10.26 -6.41 0.26
C ASP A 54 -9.40 -5.14 0.42
N PHE A 55 -9.27 -4.34 -0.65
CA PHE A 55 -8.69 -3.00 -0.58
C PHE A 55 -9.45 -2.06 0.36
N ILE A 56 -10.77 -1.90 0.18
CA ILE A 56 -11.59 -0.99 1.01
C ILE A 56 -11.47 -1.41 2.48
N TYR A 57 -11.49 -2.70 2.76
CA TYR A 57 -11.32 -3.21 4.12
C TYR A 57 -9.93 -2.91 4.70
N ALA A 58 -8.86 -3.23 3.96
CA ALA A 58 -7.49 -2.94 4.39
C ALA A 58 -7.26 -1.45 4.66
N PHE A 59 -7.78 -0.60 3.77
CA PHE A 59 -7.73 0.86 3.92
C PHE A 59 -8.52 1.32 5.16
N ALA A 60 -9.75 0.82 5.33
CA ALA A 60 -10.59 1.18 6.46
C ALA A 60 -9.98 0.78 7.81
N VAL A 61 -9.38 -0.41 7.90
CA VAL A 61 -8.68 -0.87 9.11
C VAL A 61 -7.47 0.01 9.38
N LYS A 62 -6.61 0.24 8.38
CA LYS A 62 -5.39 1.04 8.55
C LYS A 62 -5.67 2.48 8.99
N TYR A 63 -6.74 3.07 8.48
CA TYR A 63 -7.10 4.46 8.74
C TYR A 63 -8.27 4.62 9.73
N ASN A 64 -8.54 3.60 10.55
CA ASN A 64 -9.52 3.62 11.63
C ASN A 64 -10.93 4.08 11.19
N MET A 65 -11.36 3.71 9.99
CA MET A 65 -12.70 3.96 9.47
C MET A 65 -13.67 2.90 10.02
N TYR A 66 -13.98 2.98 11.32
CA TYR A 66 -14.72 1.96 12.05
C TYR A 66 -16.06 1.61 11.39
N ASP A 67 -16.86 2.60 11.00
CA ASP A 67 -18.16 2.36 10.36
C ASP A 67 -18.05 1.57 9.05
N VAL A 68 -17.03 1.85 8.24
CA VAL A 68 -16.79 1.13 6.98
C VAL A 68 -16.32 -0.29 7.26
N SER A 69 -15.32 -0.44 8.14
CA SER A 69 -14.78 -1.76 8.48
C SER A 69 -15.86 -2.67 9.09
N LYS A 70 -16.72 -2.13 9.95
CA LYS A 70 -17.86 -2.85 10.55
C LYS A 70 -18.86 -3.27 9.48
N LYS A 71 -19.28 -2.37 8.59
CA LYS A 71 -20.19 -2.71 7.49
C LYS A 71 -19.64 -3.83 6.60
N ILE A 72 -18.34 -3.87 6.34
CA ILE A 72 -17.72 -4.98 5.59
C ILE A 72 -17.79 -6.28 6.39
N VAL A 73 -17.37 -6.27 7.66
CA VAL A 73 -17.42 -7.48 8.52
C VAL A 73 -18.85 -8.03 8.60
N ASP A 74 -19.86 -7.18 8.75
CA ASP A 74 -21.25 -7.61 8.93
C ASP A 74 -21.86 -8.22 7.64
N ASN A 75 -21.37 -7.83 6.46
CA ASN A 75 -21.99 -8.16 5.17
C ASN A 75 -21.13 -9.05 4.25
N VAL A 76 -19.85 -9.25 4.55
CA VAL A 76 -18.91 -10.00 3.71
C VAL A 76 -18.41 -11.23 4.45
N GLY A 77 -18.88 -12.42 4.07
CA GLY A 77 -18.68 -13.70 4.77
C GLY A 77 -17.24 -13.99 5.15
N ARG A 78 -16.29 -13.80 4.22
CA ARG A 78 -14.85 -14.02 4.49
C ARG A 78 -14.26 -13.14 5.60
N TYR A 79 -14.90 -12.01 5.94
CA TYR A 79 -14.48 -11.13 7.03
C TYR A 79 -15.27 -11.32 8.33
N LYS A 80 -16.36 -12.09 8.30
CA LYS A 80 -17.10 -12.48 9.52
C LYS A 80 -16.24 -13.36 10.42
N GLU A 81 -15.58 -14.33 9.81
CA GLU A 81 -14.76 -15.34 10.49
C GLU A 81 -13.30 -14.89 10.66
N ASN A 82 -12.78 -14.12 9.70
CA ASN A 82 -11.39 -13.68 9.70
C ASN A 82 -11.30 -12.15 9.49
N ARG A 83 -11.13 -11.40 10.58
CA ARG A 83 -11.08 -9.92 10.58
C ARG A 83 -9.71 -9.34 10.21
N TYR A 84 -8.85 -10.11 9.55
CA TYR A 84 -7.55 -9.63 9.09
C TYR A 84 -7.62 -9.13 7.64
N PRO A 85 -7.05 -7.95 7.33
CA PRO A 85 -6.86 -7.52 5.95
C PRO A 85 -6.13 -8.58 5.12
N ARG A 86 -6.70 -8.92 3.96
CA ARG A 86 -6.16 -9.95 3.05
C ARG A 86 -5.16 -9.38 2.05
N VAL A 87 -5.08 -8.06 1.96
CA VAL A 87 -4.16 -7.31 1.11
C VAL A 87 -3.41 -6.27 1.94
N LYS A 88 -2.18 -5.95 1.52
CA LYS A 88 -1.35 -4.88 2.09
C LYS A 88 -1.46 -3.62 1.23
N LEU A 89 -1.53 -2.45 1.84
CA LEU A 89 -1.39 -1.21 1.08
C LEU A 89 0.07 -1.05 0.64
N LYS A 90 0.32 -0.32 -0.45
CA LYS A 90 1.67 -0.12 -1.02
C LYS A 90 2.70 0.36 0.02
N GLN A 91 2.30 1.28 0.90
CA GLN A 91 3.15 1.79 1.97
C GLN A 91 3.51 0.73 3.02
N ASP A 92 2.67 -0.30 3.24
CA ASP A 92 2.91 -1.32 4.27
C ASP A 92 4.07 -2.25 3.89
N ASN A 93 4.41 -2.27 2.61
CA ASN A 93 5.54 -3.02 2.06
C ASN A 93 6.87 -2.28 2.26
N TRP A 94 6.87 -0.98 2.60
CA TRP A 94 8.06 -0.27 3.03
C TRP A 94 8.24 -0.39 4.53
N LYS A 95 9.38 -0.93 4.96
CA LYS A 95 9.70 -1.16 6.36
C LYS A 95 10.87 -0.28 6.76
N LEU A 96 10.63 0.60 7.73
CA LEU A 96 11.66 1.46 8.27
C LEU A 96 12.68 0.60 9.01
N ILE A 97 13.95 0.84 8.71
CA ILE A 97 15.04 0.26 9.49
C ILE A 97 15.25 1.15 10.72
N PRO A 98 14.99 0.64 11.94
CA PRO A 98 15.18 1.42 13.14
C PRO A 98 16.67 1.72 13.32
N ARG A 99 16.94 2.91 13.88
CA ARG A 99 18.29 3.30 14.29
C ARG A 99 18.46 3.06 15.78
N ASP A 100 19.63 2.57 16.15
CA ASP A 100 20.02 2.50 17.56
C ASP A 100 20.84 3.75 17.93
N ASN A 101 20.21 4.66 18.67
CA ASN A 101 20.73 5.91 19.26
C ASN A 101 21.28 7.01 18.29
N ASP A 102 20.89 8.27 18.57
CA ASP A 102 21.36 9.53 17.94
C ASP A 102 22.84 9.86 18.25
N VAL A 103 23.72 8.85 18.27
CA VAL A 103 25.15 9.12 18.35
C VAL A 103 25.62 9.51 16.95
N LEU A 104 26.52 10.49 16.85
CA LEU A 104 27.21 10.96 15.63
C LEU A 104 28.05 9.86 14.92
N VAL A 105 27.76 8.59 15.18
CA VAL A 105 28.32 7.41 14.53
C VAL A 105 27.26 6.91 13.55
N PRO A 106 27.63 6.51 12.32
CA PRO A 106 26.70 6.02 11.31
C PRO A 106 25.65 5.06 11.89
N PRO A 107 24.36 5.13 11.45
CA PRO A 107 23.27 4.35 12.01
C PRO A 107 23.67 2.89 12.16
N LYS A 108 23.90 2.48 13.42
CA LYS A 108 24.13 1.08 13.74
C LYS A 108 22.78 0.41 13.67
N VAL A 109 22.57 -0.37 12.62
CA VAL A 109 21.34 -1.11 12.41
C VAL A 109 21.44 -2.43 13.16
N ILE A 110 20.35 -2.73 13.87
CA ILE A 110 20.25 -3.81 14.85
C ILE A 110 20.33 -5.22 14.23
N ASP A 111 20.30 -5.35 12.90
CA ASP A 111 20.21 -6.66 12.21
C ASP A 111 21.54 -7.13 11.56
N SER A 112 22.61 -6.32 11.63
CA SER A 112 23.95 -6.74 11.20
C SER A 112 24.79 -7.15 12.42
N THR A 113 25.30 -8.37 12.41
CA THR A 113 26.31 -8.82 13.38
C THR A 113 27.69 -8.23 13.10
N ASP A 114 27.89 -7.64 11.92
CA ASP A 114 29.11 -6.96 11.51
C ASP A 114 29.02 -5.47 11.86
N LYS A 115 29.90 -5.01 12.74
CA LYS A 115 29.97 -3.62 13.24
C LYS A 115 30.30 -2.59 12.15
N ASN A 116 30.76 -3.04 10.99
CA ASN A 116 31.13 -2.20 9.86
C ASN A 116 30.03 -2.10 8.79
N LYS A 117 28.88 -2.76 8.97
CA LYS A 117 27.78 -2.76 7.99
C LYS A 117 26.52 -2.12 8.56
N TYR A 118 25.88 -1.30 7.73
CA TYR A 118 24.61 -0.66 8.01
C TYR A 118 23.42 -1.60 7.83
N VAL A 119 23.53 -2.64 7.00
CA VAL A 119 22.45 -3.62 6.83
C VAL A 119 23.08 -4.98 6.61
N LYS A 120 22.39 -6.04 7.06
CA LYS A 120 22.73 -7.41 6.69
C LYS A 120 22.66 -7.53 5.16
N GLU A 121 23.65 -8.16 4.56
CA GLU A 121 23.62 -8.40 3.12
C GLU A 121 22.50 -9.36 2.76
N ASP A 122 21.69 -8.94 1.79
CA ASP A 122 20.58 -9.66 1.20
C ASP A 122 20.23 -9.04 -0.17
N ASP A 123 19.23 -9.65 -0.82
CA ASP A 123 18.74 -9.26 -2.15
C ASP A 123 17.55 -8.28 -2.10
N ARG A 124 17.20 -7.73 -0.93
CA ARG A 124 16.08 -6.80 -0.81
C ARG A 124 16.38 -5.48 -1.52
N LYS A 125 15.31 -4.79 -1.90
CA LYS A 125 15.39 -3.42 -2.44
C LYS A 125 15.27 -2.44 -1.30
N TYR A 126 16.03 -1.36 -1.39
CA TYR A 126 16.05 -0.32 -0.36
C TYR A 126 15.77 1.04 -0.97
N ILE A 127 15.29 1.94 -0.13
CA ILE A 127 15.34 3.37 -0.38
C ILE A 127 16.10 4.06 0.74
N VAL A 128 16.88 5.05 0.35
CA VAL A 128 17.60 5.92 1.29
C VAL A 128 17.15 7.34 1.03
N ILE A 129 16.63 7.99 2.07
CA ILE A 129 16.26 9.40 2.06
C ILE A 129 17.30 10.14 2.90
N TYR A 130 18.07 11.04 2.30
CA TYR A 130 19.23 11.65 2.96
C TYR A 130 19.41 13.11 2.56
N PRO A 131 19.96 13.95 3.47
CA PRO A 131 20.38 15.29 3.10
C PRO A 131 21.71 15.22 2.34
N TYR A 132 21.78 15.86 1.16
CA TYR A 132 23.02 15.93 0.36
C TYR A 132 23.80 17.22 0.63
N LEU A 133 23.09 18.34 0.84
CA LEU A 133 23.63 19.65 1.23
C LEU A 133 22.72 20.29 2.29
N ILE A 134 23.13 21.42 2.87
CA ILE A 134 22.34 22.16 3.87
C ILE A 134 20.92 22.36 3.31
N GLN A 135 19.95 21.65 3.91
CA GLN A 135 18.50 21.72 3.65
C GLN A 135 17.95 21.09 2.36
N GLN A 136 18.74 20.34 1.57
CA GLN A 136 18.19 19.58 0.42
C GLN A 136 18.24 18.07 0.65
N TRP A 137 17.05 17.48 0.76
CA TRP A 137 16.82 16.05 0.90
C TRP A 137 16.60 15.39 -0.45
N ASN A 138 17.21 14.21 -0.59
CA ASN A 138 17.17 13.39 -1.78
C ASN A 138 16.66 12.00 -1.42
N ILE A 139 16.10 11.31 -2.41
CA ILE A 139 15.69 9.91 -2.29
C ILE A 139 16.33 9.09 -3.41
N ILE A 140 16.89 7.95 -3.07
CA ILE A 140 17.43 6.99 -4.03
C ILE A 140 16.90 5.60 -3.77
N LYS A 141 16.78 4.81 -4.84
CA LYS A 141 16.60 3.35 -4.78
C LYS A 141 17.96 2.68 -4.84
N THR A 142 18.20 1.70 -3.98
CA THR A 142 19.52 1.08 -3.84
C THR A 142 19.43 -0.36 -3.29
N ASP A 143 20.59 -0.96 -3.00
CA ASP A 143 20.77 -2.31 -2.47
C ASP A 143 21.72 -2.33 -1.25
N THR A 144 21.86 -3.50 -0.64
CA THR A 144 22.71 -3.70 0.55
C THR A 144 24.18 -3.38 0.31
N LYS A 145 24.73 -3.66 -0.88
CA LYS A 145 26.13 -3.40 -1.22
C LYS A 145 26.42 -1.90 -1.23
N ASN A 146 25.57 -1.14 -1.89
CA ASN A 146 25.70 0.32 -1.98
C ASN A 146 25.46 0.98 -0.62
N ILE A 147 24.49 0.50 0.16
CA ILE A 147 24.25 1.00 1.52
C ILE A 147 25.49 0.79 2.40
N ASN A 148 26.09 -0.40 2.35
CA ASN A 148 27.24 -0.75 3.19
C ASN A 148 28.57 -0.10 2.74
N ASN A 149 28.73 0.21 1.45
CA ASN A 149 29.98 0.77 0.90
C ASN A 149 29.99 2.31 0.78
N THR A 150 28.88 2.99 1.07
CA THR A 150 28.82 4.46 1.01
C THR A 150 29.43 5.04 2.28
N LEU A 151 30.60 5.71 2.13
CA LEU A 151 31.31 6.43 3.18
C LEU A 151 30.38 7.51 3.79
N ALA A 152 29.74 7.17 4.91
CA ALA A 152 28.89 8.03 5.72
C ALA A 152 27.66 8.59 5.00
N TRP A 153 26.62 7.75 4.86
CA TRP A 153 25.26 8.29 4.90
C TRP A 153 25.15 9.23 6.09
N SER A 154 24.61 10.43 5.87
CA SER A 154 24.37 11.40 6.94
C SER A 154 23.75 10.70 8.14
N SER A 155 24.10 11.12 9.37
CA SER A 155 23.38 10.69 10.58
C SER A 155 21.88 11.01 10.52
N LYS A 156 21.40 11.73 9.51
CA LYS A 156 19.97 12.01 9.24
C LYS A 156 19.34 11.17 8.12
N ALA A 157 20.10 10.27 7.46
CA ALA A 157 19.59 9.37 6.43
C ALA A 157 18.55 8.33 6.92
N ILE A 158 17.34 8.37 6.40
CA ILE A 158 16.25 7.45 6.71
C ILE A 158 16.29 6.29 5.70
N ILE A 159 16.33 5.05 6.18
CA ILE A 159 16.47 3.87 5.33
C ILE A 159 15.24 2.99 5.48
N TYR A 160 14.63 2.63 4.35
CA TYR A 160 13.57 1.62 4.31
C TYR A 160 14.00 0.44 3.44
N TYR A 161 13.54 -0.75 3.79
CA TYR A 161 13.58 -1.91 2.91
C TYR A 161 12.20 -2.25 2.38
N TRP A 162 12.17 -2.87 1.21
CA TRP A 162 10.96 -3.37 0.56
C TRP A 162 10.72 -4.83 0.95
N ASP A 163 9.53 -5.09 1.49
CA ASP A 163 9.00 -6.41 1.88
C ASP A 163 7.84 -6.86 0.96
N GLY A 164 7.61 -6.13 -0.14
CA GLY A 164 6.56 -6.44 -1.10
C GLY A 164 7.05 -7.35 -2.23
N VAL A 165 6.10 -7.80 -3.05
CA VAL A 165 6.40 -8.58 -4.26
C VAL A 165 6.68 -7.63 -5.43
N GLY A 166 7.69 -7.96 -6.24
CA GLY A 166 8.07 -7.20 -7.43
C GLY A 166 8.84 -5.92 -7.12
N GLU A 167 9.00 -5.08 -8.14
CA GLU A 167 9.80 -3.86 -8.05
C GLU A 167 9.02 -2.72 -7.36
N PRO A 168 9.54 -2.15 -6.26
CA PRO A 168 8.87 -1.05 -5.58
C PRO A 168 8.85 0.22 -6.44
N GLN A 169 7.75 0.97 -6.31
CA GLN A 169 7.67 2.36 -6.76
C GLN A 169 8.32 3.27 -5.72
N LEU A 170 9.15 4.20 -6.19
CA LEU A 170 9.81 5.19 -5.35
C LEU A 170 8.77 6.17 -4.80
N PRO A 171 8.62 6.34 -3.48
CA PRO A 171 7.76 7.36 -2.93
C PRO A 171 8.32 8.76 -3.22
N THR A 172 7.43 9.74 -3.24
CA THR A 172 7.79 11.16 -3.33
C THR A 172 8.16 11.69 -1.95
N ILE A 173 9.14 12.59 -1.86
CA ILE A 173 9.53 13.25 -0.61
C ILE A 173 9.39 14.77 -0.73
N ASN A 174 9.30 15.45 0.41
CA ASN A 174 9.50 16.89 0.50
C ASN A 174 11.01 17.16 0.49
N GLU A 175 11.49 17.89 -0.50
CA GLU A 175 12.91 18.19 -0.68
C GLU A 175 13.53 19.01 0.47
N ASN A 176 12.71 19.69 1.28
CA ASN A 176 13.21 20.48 2.42
C ASN A 176 13.25 19.68 3.73
N THR A 177 12.40 18.66 3.88
CA THR A 177 12.24 17.92 5.16
C THR A 177 12.64 16.44 5.07
N GLY A 178 12.68 15.86 3.87
CA GLY A 178 12.87 14.42 3.68
C GLY A 178 11.64 13.58 4.03
N GLU A 179 10.54 14.21 4.42
CA GLU A 179 9.30 13.50 4.72
C GLU A 179 8.68 12.94 3.44
N ILE A 180 8.22 11.68 3.50
CA ILE A 180 7.45 11.09 2.41
C ILE A 180 6.13 11.87 2.28
N THR A 181 5.86 12.37 1.08
CA THR A 181 4.65 13.16 0.78
C THR A 181 3.54 12.32 0.14
N ASP A 182 3.83 11.08 -0.26
CA ASP A 182 2.81 10.12 -0.66
C ASP A 182 2.05 9.55 0.56
N TRP A 183 0.83 9.07 0.31
CA TRP A 183 -0.11 8.50 1.28
C TRP A 183 -0.54 9.46 2.40
N ASN A 184 -0.36 10.77 2.19
CA ASN A 184 -0.74 11.81 3.14
C ASN A 184 -2.27 11.95 3.30
N THR A 185 -2.69 12.76 4.28
CA THR A 185 -4.11 12.99 4.57
C THR A 185 -4.91 13.51 3.37
N TYR A 186 -4.32 14.35 2.52
CA TYR A 186 -4.97 14.85 1.30
C TYR A 186 -5.29 13.70 0.33
N GLN A 187 -4.31 12.84 0.04
CA GLN A 187 -4.52 11.66 -0.81
C GLN A 187 -5.50 10.66 -0.17
N GLN A 188 -5.44 10.47 1.16
CA GLN A 188 -6.38 9.62 1.89
C GLN A 188 -7.82 10.12 1.77
N ASN A 189 -8.05 11.43 1.76
CA ASN A 189 -9.40 12.00 1.67
C ASN A 189 -10.08 11.65 0.35
N PHE A 190 -9.36 11.69 -0.78
CA PHE A 190 -9.89 11.22 -2.07
C PHE A 190 -10.30 9.74 -2.03
N VAL A 191 -9.49 8.89 -1.39
CA VAL A 191 -9.85 7.48 -1.24
C VAL A 191 -11.08 7.31 -0.33
N LYS A 192 -11.18 8.09 0.76
CA LYS A 192 -12.35 8.08 1.64
C LYS A 192 -13.63 8.50 0.91
N GLU A 193 -13.55 9.52 0.05
CA GLU A 193 -14.67 9.93 -0.82
C GLU A 193 -15.09 8.80 -1.75
N PHE A 194 -14.12 8.15 -2.42
CA PHE A 194 -14.40 6.99 -3.25
C PHE A 194 -15.09 5.85 -2.48
N ILE A 195 -14.58 5.55 -1.28
CA ILE A 195 -15.19 4.53 -0.42
C ILE A 195 -16.63 4.91 -0.10
N ASN A 196 -16.90 6.17 0.26
CA ASN A 196 -18.26 6.63 0.54
C ASN A 196 -19.20 6.46 -0.65
N PHE A 197 -18.72 6.72 -1.88
CA PHE A 197 -19.52 6.53 -3.10
C PHE A 197 -19.73 5.05 -3.45
N SER A 198 -18.72 4.20 -3.27
CA SER A 198 -18.72 2.82 -3.75
C SER A 198 -19.24 1.79 -2.74
N LEU A 199 -19.16 2.07 -1.44
CA LEU A 199 -19.35 1.08 -0.39
C LEU A 199 -20.69 0.36 -0.49
N ILE A 200 -21.80 1.07 -0.71
CA ILE A 200 -23.13 0.44 -0.78
C ILE A 200 -23.19 -0.55 -1.94
N ALA A 201 -22.74 -0.15 -3.13
CA ALA A 201 -22.76 -1.01 -4.31
C ALA A 201 -21.86 -2.24 -4.12
N VAL A 202 -20.67 -2.06 -3.53
CA VAL A 202 -19.74 -3.16 -3.22
C VAL A 202 -20.36 -4.13 -2.21
N LEU A 203 -21.01 -3.65 -1.15
CA LEU A 203 -21.63 -4.51 -0.14
C LEU A 203 -22.82 -5.28 -0.73
N GLN A 204 -23.70 -4.62 -1.47
CA GLN A 204 -24.84 -5.27 -2.13
C GLN A 204 -24.37 -6.36 -3.10
N GLU A 205 -23.34 -6.08 -3.89
CA GLU A 205 -22.80 -7.07 -4.81
C GLU A 205 -22.16 -8.25 -4.08
N ASN A 206 -21.42 -8.01 -2.99
CA ASN A 206 -20.91 -9.11 -2.16
C ASN A 206 -22.04 -9.97 -1.59
N ILE A 207 -23.13 -9.37 -1.09
CA ILE A 207 -24.28 -10.13 -0.54
C ILE A 207 -24.94 -10.98 -1.64
N ARG A 208 -25.03 -10.45 -2.86
CA ARG A 208 -25.66 -11.13 -4.00
C ARG A 208 -24.90 -12.38 -4.45
N VAL A 209 -23.57 -12.37 -4.37
CA VAL A 209 -22.72 -13.46 -4.90
C VAL A 209 -22.21 -14.45 -3.85
N GLN A 210 -22.42 -14.17 -2.56
CA GLN A 210 -22.15 -15.09 -1.45
C GLN A 210 -23.19 -16.21 -1.40
#